data_AF-A0A1L8W9I2-F1
#
_entry.id   AF-A0A1L8W9I2-F1
#
_cell.length_a   1.000
_cell.length_b   1.000
_cell.length_c   1.000
_cell.angle_alpha   90.00
_cell.angle_beta   90.00
_cell.angle_gamma   90.00
#
_symmetry.space_group_name_H-M   'P 1'
#
loop_
_entity.id
_entity.type
_entity.pdbx_description
1 polymer ?
#
loop_
_entity_poly.entity_id
_entity_poly.type
_entity_poly.pdbx_seq_one_letter_code
_entity_poly.pdbx_strand_id
1 'polypeptide(L)'
;MLLTYDELNLMTDYLNSNDKIIIQDYVSAEEFNYTNPVLIVIDPILSQFRKYDVIKKNNLNYFRDNFSDSINTLQQIVDIYEQEGYEGLVPIINYSAEIKIITIYQTCKAFINYRNTHGFKNDLEAMKDWAIHAEQGDSINSVKGIGIATFQYFQMLLGVDTVKPDVHIINFFEEQIGKKFNDRKVITAFTELANYMNVKLVNLDHAIWLYKSKYGKTVNTVSKLKLLINDLNQRELKEVQKYIDSKLETI
;
A
#
# COMPACT_ATOMS: atom_id res chain seq x y z
N MET A 1 -15.28 19.97 -11.39
CA MET A 1 -14.62 19.58 -12.65
C MET A 1 -13.25 20.21 -12.70
N LEU A 2 -12.24 19.40 -12.44
CA LEU A 2 -10.83 19.71 -12.59
C LEU A 2 -10.35 19.44 -14.02
N LEU A 3 -10.96 18.48 -14.71
CA LEU A 3 -10.70 18.12 -16.11
C LEU A 3 -11.70 18.80 -17.06
N THR A 4 -11.27 19.10 -18.28
CA THR A 4 -12.17 19.54 -19.36
C THR A 4 -12.79 18.35 -20.07
N TYR A 5 -13.88 18.55 -20.82
CA TYR A 5 -14.46 17.50 -21.66
C TYR A 5 -13.47 16.99 -22.72
N ASP A 6 -12.66 17.86 -23.32
CA ASP A 6 -11.64 17.46 -24.30
C ASP A 6 -10.58 16.55 -23.65
N GLU A 7 -10.17 16.84 -22.42
CA GLU A 7 -9.23 16.01 -21.66
C GLU A 7 -9.82 14.66 -21.29
N LEU A 8 -11.10 14.64 -20.89
CA LEU A 8 -11.83 13.40 -20.59
C LEU A 8 -11.98 12.52 -21.84
N ASN A 9 -12.34 13.12 -22.98
CA ASN A 9 -12.43 12.43 -24.27
C ASN A 9 -11.07 11.85 -24.67
N LEU A 10 -10.01 12.65 -24.63
CA LEU A 10 -8.67 12.21 -25.01
C LEU A 10 -8.19 11.00 -24.18
N MET A 11 -8.37 11.04 -22.87
CA MET A 11 -8.00 9.92 -21.99
C MET A 11 -8.89 8.70 -22.22
N THR A 12 -10.19 8.89 -22.40
CA THR A 12 -11.13 7.80 -22.67
C THR A 12 -10.82 7.09 -23.99
N ASP A 13 -10.55 7.85 -25.06
CA ASP A 13 -10.15 7.32 -26.36
C ASP A 13 -8.84 6.54 -26.26
N TYR A 14 -7.86 7.05 -25.52
CA TYR A 14 -6.60 6.32 -25.27
C TYR A 14 -6.84 5.00 -24.53
N LEU A 15 -7.64 5.02 -23.46
CA LEU A 15 -7.93 3.83 -22.67
C LEU A 15 -8.71 2.77 -23.47
N ASN A 16 -9.66 3.20 -24.30
CA ASN A 16 -10.50 2.30 -25.10
C ASN A 16 -9.80 1.76 -26.36
N SER A 17 -8.88 2.53 -26.95
CA SER A 17 -8.14 2.12 -28.16
C SER A 17 -6.89 1.29 -27.87
N ASN A 18 -6.42 1.26 -26.61
CA ASN A 18 -5.23 0.52 -26.20
C ASN A 18 -5.60 -0.90 -25.75
N ASP A 19 -5.38 -1.87 -26.64
CA ASP A 19 -5.67 -3.31 -26.43
C ASP A 19 -4.96 -3.96 -25.23
N LYS A 20 -3.94 -3.29 -24.68
CA LYS A 20 -3.22 -3.76 -23.48
C LYS A 20 -3.85 -3.28 -22.17
N ILE A 21 -4.80 -2.36 -22.23
CA ILE A 21 -5.53 -1.86 -21.05
C ILE A 21 -6.88 -2.53 -21.02
N ILE A 22 -7.09 -3.37 -20.00
CA ILE A 22 -8.35 -4.11 -19.85
C ILE A 22 -8.99 -3.66 -18.53
N ILE A 23 -10.07 -2.89 -18.64
CA ILE A 23 -10.88 -2.50 -17.49
C ILE A 23 -11.92 -3.60 -17.28
N GLN A 24 -11.76 -4.39 -16.22
CA GLN A 24 -12.69 -5.46 -15.88
C GLN A 24 -13.68 -4.98 -14.82
N ASP A 25 -14.95 -5.38 -14.93
CA ASP A 25 -16.01 -4.97 -13.99
C ASP A 25 -15.83 -5.52 -12.57
N TYR A 26 -15.01 -6.57 -12.42
CA TYR A 26 -14.59 -7.14 -11.15
C TYR A 26 -13.07 -7.14 -11.07
N VAL A 27 -12.51 -6.37 -10.13
CA VAL A 27 -11.11 -6.59 -9.74
C VAL A 27 -11.04 -7.90 -8.95
N SER A 28 -10.40 -8.92 -9.55
CA SER A 28 -10.09 -10.20 -8.93
C SER A 28 -8.75 -10.20 -8.22
N ALA A 29 -8.16 -9.02 -7.95
CA ALA A 29 -6.89 -8.92 -7.26
C ALA A 29 -7.04 -9.60 -5.89
N GLU A 30 -6.23 -10.64 -5.66
CA GLU A 30 -6.27 -11.49 -4.47
C GLU A 30 -6.26 -10.65 -3.18
N GLU A 31 -5.49 -9.57 -3.19
CA GLU A 31 -5.34 -8.63 -2.08
C GLU A 31 -6.63 -7.91 -1.67
N PHE A 32 -7.61 -7.74 -2.56
CA PHE A 32 -8.91 -7.14 -2.20
C PHE A 32 -9.83 -8.11 -1.44
N ASN A 33 -9.38 -9.35 -1.23
CA ASN A 33 -10.11 -10.38 -0.49
C ASN A 33 -9.39 -10.79 0.81
N TYR A 34 -8.49 -9.96 1.33
CA TYR A 34 -7.86 -10.23 2.62
C TYR A 34 -8.90 -10.34 3.74
N THR A 35 -8.88 -11.49 4.43
CA THR A 35 -9.64 -11.72 5.65
C THR A 35 -8.80 -11.54 6.91
N ASN A 36 -7.46 -11.59 6.79
CA ASN A 36 -6.54 -11.34 7.89
C ASN A 36 -6.24 -9.82 7.99
N PRO A 37 -6.59 -9.15 9.10
CA PRO A 37 -6.35 -7.72 9.29
C PRO A 37 -4.87 -7.34 9.27
N VAL A 38 -3.97 -8.27 9.64
CA VAL A 38 -2.52 -8.03 9.58
C VAL A 38 -2.06 -7.86 8.13
N LEU A 39 -2.58 -8.66 7.19
CA LEU A 39 -2.27 -8.51 5.76
C LEU A 39 -2.70 -7.14 5.23
N ILE A 40 -3.85 -6.63 5.69
CA ILE A 40 -4.37 -5.31 5.32
C ILE A 40 -3.45 -4.20 5.83
N VAL A 41 -2.79 -4.37 6.99
CA VAL A 41 -1.79 -3.41 7.49
C VAL A 41 -0.46 -3.50 6.75
N ILE A 42 0.11 -4.71 6.62
CA ILE A 42 1.48 -4.86 6.10
C ILE A 42 1.58 -4.56 4.60
N ASP A 43 0.58 -4.91 3.79
CA ASP A 43 0.65 -4.77 2.33
C ASP A 43 0.87 -3.30 1.93
N PRO A 44 0.01 -2.33 2.33
CA PRO A 44 0.19 -0.94 1.91
C PRO A 44 1.49 -0.33 2.38
N ILE A 45 1.98 -0.71 3.56
CA ILE A 45 3.20 -0.16 4.15
C ILE A 45 4.45 -0.70 3.46
N LEU A 46 4.51 -2.01 3.20
CA LEU A 46 5.67 -2.62 2.53
C LEU A 46 5.71 -2.31 1.03
N SER A 47 4.55 -2.09 0.41
CA SER A 47 4.44 -1.76 -1.01
C SER A 47 4.95 -0.36 -1.37
N GLN A 48 5.18 0.53 -0.40
CA GLN A 48 5.66 1.90 -0.68
C GLN A 48 7.07 1.88 -1.28
N PHE A 49 7.24 2.54 -2.42
CA PHE A 49 8.54 2.71 -3.11
C PHE A 49 9.24 1.38 -3.47
N ARG A 50 8.47 0.32 -3.69
CA ARG A 50 8.96 -1.02 -4.04
C ARG A 50 8.29 -1.53 -5.31
N LYS A 51 8.85 -2.59 -5.89
CA LYS A 51 8.17 -3.36 -6.93
C LYS A 51 7.18 -4.30 -6.23
N TYR A 52 5.89 -4.15 -6.52
CA TYR A 52 4.85 -4.88 -5.80
C TYR A 52 5.05 -6.39 -5.86
N ASP A 53 5.33 -6.97 -7.04
CA ASP A 53 5.55 -8.42 -7.19
C ASP A 53 6.65 -8.97 -6.28
N VAL A 54 7.68 -8.17 -6.00
CA VAL A 54 8.76 -8.57 -5.10
C VAL A 54 8.26 -8.59 -3.65
N ILE A 55 7.49 -7.58 -3.24
CA ILE A 55 6.90 -7.52 -1.89
C ILE A 55 5.85 -8.61 -1.71
N LYS A 56 4.95 -8.79 -2.69
CA LYS A 56 3.94 -9.83 -2.68
C LYS A 56 4.59 -11.21 -2.51
N LYS A 57 5.58 -11.53 -3.34
CA LYS A 57 6.27 -12.83 -3.27
C LYS A 57 7.05 -13.04 -1.98
N ASN A 58 7.86 -12.06 -1.57
CA ASN A 58 8.84 -12.28 -0.50
C ASN A 58 8.28 -12.03 0.91
N ASN A 59 7.26 -11.19 1.03
CA ASN A 59 6.76 -10.74 2.33
C ASN A 59 5.31 -11.18 2.55
N LEU A 60 4.42 -10.87 1.62
CA LEU A 60 2.98 -11.11 1.82
C LEU A 60 2.64 -12.60 1.73
N ASN A 61 3.14 -13.28 0.70
CA ASN A 61 2.97 -14.74 0.58
C ASN A 61 3.72 -15.46 1.70
N TYR A 62 4.93 -15.00 2.05
CA TYR A 62 5.65 -15.57 3.19
C TYR A 62 4.85 -15.47 4.49
N PHE A 63 4.30 -14.30 4.82
CA PHE A 63 3.44 -14.14 6.00
C PHE A 63 2.19 -15.02 5.90
N ARG A 64 1.52 -15.03 4.73
CA ARG A 64 0.33 -15.83 4.47
C ARG A 64 0.56 -17.31 4.73
N ASP A 65 1.64 -17.85 4.17
CA ASP A 65 1.93 -19.28 4.18
C ASP A 65 2.47 -19.78 5.54
N ASN A 66 3.11 -18.92 6.32
CA ASN A 66 3.83 -19.33 7.55
C ASN A 66 3.19 -18.82 8.85
N PHE A 67 2.44 -17.71 8.81
CA PHE A 67 1.98 -17.02 10.02
C PHE A 67 0.51 -16.65 10.02
N SER A 68 -0.19 -16.60 8.88
CA SER A 68 -1.57 -16.08 8.84
C SER A 68 -2.56 -16.86 9.69
N ASP A 69 -2.34 -18.16 9.93
CA ASP A 69 -3.23 -18.96 10.79
C ASP A 69 -3.00 -18.67 12.28
N SER A 70 -1.76 -18.39 12.68
CA SER A 70 -1.38 -18.17 14.08
C SER A 70 -1.36 -16.69 14.47
N ILE A 71 -1.15 -15.78 13.52
CA ILE A 71 -1.09 -14.33 13.68
C ILE A 71 -2.16 -13.70 12.77
N ASN A 72 -3.34 -13.53 13.33
CA ASN A 72 -4.54 -13.08 12.60
C ASN A 72 -5.29 -11.93 13.28
N THR A 73 -4.69 -11.33 14.32
CA THR A 73 -5.21 -10.13 14.98
C THR A 73 -4.14 -9.05 15.05
N LEU A 74 -4.57 -7.79 15.06
CA LEU A 74 -3.67 -6.65 15.21
C LEU A 74 -2.99 -6.65 16.59
N GLN A 75 -3.68 -7.16 17.62
CA GLN A 75 -3.15 -7.21 18.99
C GLN A 75 -1.89 -8.09 19.08
N GLN A 76 -1.85 -9.21 18.36
CA GLN A 76 -0.66 -10.09 18.35
C GLN A 76 0.59 -9.37 17.81
N ILE A 77 0.43 -8.52 16.79
CA ILE A 77 1.53 -7.70 16.27
C ILE A 77 2.00 -6.69 17.31
N VAL A 78 1.07 -6.07 18.04
CA VAL A 78 1.39 -5.13 19.12
C VAL A 78 2.10 -5.83 20.27
N ASP A 79 1.62 -6.98 20.71
CA ASP A 79 2.19 -7.73 21.83
C ASP A 79 3.63 -8.19 21.53
N ILE A 80 3.87 -8.72 20.33
CA ILE A 80 5.23 -9.14 19.90
C ILE A 80 6.17 -7.94 19.89
N TYR A 81 5.74 -6.80 19.35
CA TYR A 81 6.57 -5.61 19.33
C TYR A 81 6.84 -5.06 20.74
N GLU A 82 5.85 -5.09 21.63
CA GLU A 82 6.02 -4.59 23.01
C GLU A 82 6.91 -5.51 23.87
N GLN A 83 7.00 -6.80 23.53
CA GLN A 83 7.88 -7.76 24.20
C GLN A 83 9.30 -7.79 23.63
N GLU A 84 9.43 -7.80 22.30
CA GLU A 84 10.67 -8.11 21.60
C GLU A 84 11.21 -6.94 20.75
N GLY A 85 10.51 -5.80 20.75
CA GLY A 85 10.87 -4.67 19.92
C GLY A 85 10.64 -4.91 18.43
N TYR A 86 11.37 -4.17 17.59
CA TYR A 86 11.23 -4.34 16.14
C TYR A 86 11.79 -5.69 15.68
N GLU A 87 12.78 -6.23 16.39
CA GLU A 87 13.45 -7.49 16.08
C GLU A 87 12.49 -8.67 16.06
N GLY A 88 11.52 -8.73 16.98
CA GLY A 88 10.54 -9.83 17.03
C GLY A 88 9.61 -9.87 15.80
N LEU A 89 9.33 -8.72 15.18
CA LEU A 89 8.50 -8.66 13.98
C LEU A 89 9.27 -8.91 12.67
N VAL A 90 10.60 -8.74 12.66
CA VAL A 90 11.43 -8.99 11.48
C VAL A 90 11.23 -10.39 10.89
N PRO A 91 11.33 -11.50 11.65
CA PRO A 91 11.19 -12.84 11.09
C PRO A 91 9.75 -13.14 10.64
N ILE A 92 8.75 -12.51 11.24
CA ILE A 92 7.33 -12.71 10.90
C ILE A 92 6.98 -11.99 9.59
N ILE A 93 7.40 -10.74 9.47
CA ILE A 93 7.10 -9.87 8.31
C ILE A 93 8.10 -10.11 7.17
N ASN A 94 9.23 -10.75 7.46
CA ASN A 94 10.36 -10.96 6.57
C ASN A 94 10.92 -9.64 6.01
N TYR A 95 10.97 -8.60 6.84
CA TYR A 95 11.40 -7.26 6.43
C TYR A 95 12.27 -6.63 7.51
N SER A 96 13.42 -6.08 7.12
CA SER A 96 14.45 -5.63 8.08
C SER A 96 14.48 -4.14 8.37
N ALA A 97 13.82 -3.29 7.57
CA ALA A 97 13.89 -1.86 7.81
C ALA A 97 13.03 -1.49 9.03
N GLU A 98 13.70 -1.12 10.12
CA GLU A 98 13.10 -0.74 11.40
C GLU A 98 11.95 0.27 11.23
N ILE A 99 12.15 1.31 10.41
CA ILE A 99 11.11 2.34 10.20
C ILE A 99 9.79 1.76 9.68
N LYS A 100 9.83 0.72 8.84
CA LYS A 100 8.62 0.06 8.32
C LYS A 100 7.94 -0.77 9.40
N ILE A 101 8.73 -1.48 10.20
CA ILE A 101 8.23 -2.28 11.32
C ILE A 101 7.57 -1.38 12.37
N ILE A 102 8.20 -0.25 12.70
CA ILE A 102 7.61 0.78 13.57
C ILE A 102 6.30 1.30 12.99
N THR A 103 6.25 1.64 11.69
CA THR A 103 5.01 2.10 11.06
C THR A 103 3.91 1.03 11.12
N ILE A 104 4.24 -0.24 10.91
CA ILE A 104 3.28 -1.37 11.04
C ILE A 104 2.73 -1.44 12.47
N TYR A 105 3.61 -1.47 13.48
CA TYR A 105 3.23 -1.48 14.89
C TYR A 105 2.31 -0.30 15.25
N GLN A 106 2.70 0.93 14.90
CA GLN A 106 1.90 2.13 15.20
C GLN A 106 0.56 2.13 14.47
N THR A 107 0.50 1.60 13.25
CA THR A 107 -0.74 1.46 12.49
C THR A 107 -1.67 0.43 13.13
N CYS A 108 -1.14 -0.71 13.59
CA CYS A 108 -1.92 -1.70 14.36
C CYS A 108 -2.52 -1.04 15.62
N LYS A 109 -1.74 -0.27 16.38
CA LYS A 109 -2.24 0.46 17.56
C LYS A 109 -3.33 1.47 17.22
N ALA A 110 -3.17 2.22 16.12
CA ALA A 110 -4.17 3.19 15.69
C ALA A 110 -5.52 2.50 15.37
N PHE A 111 -5.50 1.36 14.66
CA PHE A 111 -6.70 0.59 14.37
C PHE A 111 -7.31 -0.08 15.61
N ILE A 112 -6.49 -0.63 16.52
CA ILE A 112 -6.98 -1.16 17.80
C ILE A 112 -7.66 -0.07 18.62
N ASN A 113 -7.07 1.13 18.67
CA ASN A 113 -7.69 2.27 19.34
C ASN A 113 -9.03 2.62 18.70
N TYR A 114 -9.10 2.69 17.37
CA TYR A 114 -10.35 2.93 16.64
C TYR A 114 -11.42 1.86 16.97
N ARG A 115 -11.05 0.58 16.91
CA ARG A 115 -11.90 -0.55 17.27
C ARG A 115 -12.49 -0.39 18.67
N ASN A 116 -11.63 -0.08 19.64
CA ASN A 116 -12.03 0.03 21.05
C ASN A 116 -12.91 1.26 21.30
N THR A 117 -12.60 2.43 20.71
CA THR A 117 -13.37 3.66 20.92
C THR A 117 -14.75 3.62 20.26
N HIS A 118 -14.91 2.83 19.19
CA HIS A 118 -16.19 2.67 18.49
C HIS A 118 -16.93 1.38 18.86
N GLY A 119 -16.38 0.57 19.77
CA GLY A 119 -17.06 -0.61 20.34
C GLY A 119 -17.17 -1.81 19.39
N PHE A 120 -16.28 -1.92 18.40
CA PHE A 120 -16.25 -3.07 17.49
C PHE A 120 -15.66 -4.31 18.16
N LYS A 121 -16.17 -5.48 17.77
CA LYS A 121 -15.77 -6.78 18.38
C LYS A 121 -14.52 -7.39 17.76
N ASN A 122 -14.24 -7.09 16.49
CA ASN A 122 -13.06 -7.59 15.79
C ASN A 122 -12.41 -6.51 14.92
N ASP A 123 -11.16 -6.77 14.55
CA ASP A 123 -10.33 -5.83 13.79
C ASP A 123 -10.92 -5.54 12.41
N LEU A 124 -11.38 -6.56 11.69
CA LEU A 124 -11.84 -6.40 10.32
C LEU A 124 -13.10 -5.55 10.21
N GLU A 125 -14.06 -5.71 11.13
CA GLU A 125 -15.24 -4.84 11.22
C GLU A 125 -14.84 -3.39 11.46
N ALA A 126 -13.95 -3.14 12.43
CA ALA A 126 -13.48 -1.80 12.74
C ALA A 126 -12.73 -1.16 11.56
N MET A 127 -11.89 -1.92 10.87
CA MET A 127 -11.15 -1.44 9.71
C MET A 127 -12.08 -1.11 8.55
N LYS A 128 -13.08 -1.94 8.28
CA LYS A 128 -14.09 -1.66 7.22
C LYS A 128 -14.90 -0.43 7.54
N ASP A 129 -15.34 -0.29 8.79
CA ASP A 129 -16.06 0.89 9.24
C ASP A 129 -15.20 2.15 9.12
N TRP A 130 -13.95 2.08 9.59
CA TRP A 130 -12.97 3.15 9.40
C TRP A 130 -12.84 3.51 7.93
N ALA A 131 -12.64 2.55 7.02
CA ALA A 131 -12.40 2.84 5.61
C ALA A 131 -13.53 3.64 4.97
N ILE A 132 -14.79 3.37 5.33
CA ILE A 132 -15.97 4.06 4.80
C ILE A 132 -16.06 5.50 5.31
N HIS A 133 -15.73 5.74 6.58
CA HIS A 133 -15.95 7.02 7.26
C HIS A 133 -14.69 7.89 7.39
N ALA A 134 -13.51 7.33 7.11
CA ALA A 134 -12.25 8.00 7.32
C ALA A 134 -12.05 9.17 6.37
N GLU A 135 -11.58 10.28 6.93
CA GLU A 135 -11.13 11.46 6.20
C GLU A 135 -9.62 11.67 6.41
N GLN A 136 -8.97 12.36 5.45
CA GLN A 136 -7.56 12.69 5.60
C GLN A 136 -7.33 13.54 6.86
N GLY A 137 -6.28 13.21 7.62
CA GLY A 137 -5.98 13.84 8.92
C GLY A 137 -6.48 13.09 10.13
N ASP A 138 -7.12 11.92 9.96
CA ASP A 138 -7.50 11.06 11.08
C ASP A 138 -6.28 10.43 11.81
N SER A 139 -6.57 9.64 12.84
CA SER A 139 -5.55 8.97 13.65
C SER A 139 -4.69 7.96 12.88
N ILE A 140 -5.23 7.32 11.83
CA ILE A 140 -4.50 6.35 11.02
C ILE A 140 -3.55 7.11 10.07
N ASN A 141 -4.03 8.18 9.43
CA ASN A 141 -3.23 9.04 8.58
C ASN A 141 -2.14 9.80 9.37
N SER A 142 -2.36 10.03 10.67
CA SER A 142 -1.39 10.66 11.57
C SER A 142 -0.20 9.76 11.92
N VAL A 143 -0.27 8.46 11.62
CA VAL A 143 0.87 7.55 11.83
C VAL A 143 2.00 7.91 10.87
N LYS A 144 3.20 8.15 11.43
CA LYS A 144 4.38 8.49 10.64
C LYS A 144 4.68 7.40 9.60
N GLY A 145 4.70 7.82 8.33
CA GLY A 145 4.90 6.93 7.18
C GLY A 145 3.61 6.61 6.42
N ILE A 146 2.43 7.01 6.91
CA ILE A 146 1.16 6.85 6.22
C ILE A 146 0.80 8.14 5.47
N GLY A 147 1.25 8.23 4.22
CA GLY A 147 0.84 9.30 3.30
C GLY A 147 -0.51 9.03 2.64
N ILE A 148 -1.02 10.00 1.87
CA ILE A 148 -2.33 9.92 1.18
C ILE A 148 -2.43 8.66 0.32
N ALA A 149 -1.38 8.31 -0.43
CA ALA A 149 -1.38 7.08 -1.24
C ALA A 149 -1.53 5.80 -0.40
N THR A 150 -0.94 5.75 0.81
CA THR A 150 -1.08 4.56 1.68
C THR A 150 -2.46 4.53 2.33
N PHE A 151 -2.96 5.70 2.75
CA PHE A 151 -4.30 5.86 3.28
C PHE A 151 -5.38 5.38 2.29
N GLN A 152 -5.32 5.87 1.04
CA GLN A 152 -6.25 5.44 -0.01
C GLN A 152 -6.10 3.95 -0.32
N TYR A 153 -4.87 3.41 -0.27
CA TYR A 153 -4.66 1.99 -0.50
C TYR A 153 -5.29 1.13 0.61
N PHE A 154 -5.25 1.55 1.89
CA PHE A 154 -6.03 0.87 2.94
C PHE A 154 -7.53 0.86 2.61
N GLN A 155 -8.08 2.02 2.21
CA GLN A 155 -9.50 2.12 1.84
C GLN A 155 -9.86 1.15 0.71
N MET A 156 -9.02 1.06 -0.33
CA MET A 156 -9.20 0.10 -1.43
C MET A 156 -9.17 -1.35 -0.96
N LEU A 157 -8.19 -1.76 -0.15
CA LEU A 157 -8.12 -3.13 0.40
C LEU A 157 -9.33 -3.49 1.27
N LEU A 158 -10.00 -2.48 1.83
CA LEU A 158 -11.18 -2.63 2.68
C LEU A 158 -12.51 -2.44 1.91
N GLY A 159 -12.44 -2.32 0.57
CA GLY A 159 -13.60 -2.36 -0.32
C GLY A 159 -14.21 -1.00 -0.66
N VAL A 160 -13.56 0.11 -0.30
CA VAL A 160 -14.00 1.46 -0.71
C VAL A 160 -13.61 1.69 -2.17
N ASP A 161 -14.57 2.13 -2.99
CA ASP A 161 -14.33 2.47 -4.38
C ASP A 161 -13.58 3.81 -4.48
N THR A 162 -12.24 3.73 -4.47
CA THR A 162 -11.34 4.89 -4.52
C THR A 162 -10.10 4.56 -5.35
N VAL A 163 -9.18 5.52 -5.45
CA VAL A 163 -7.95 5.43 -6.22
C VAL A 163 -6.75 5.74 -5.33
N LYS A 164 -5.66 5.00 -5.55
CA LYS A 164 -4.37 5.30 -4.95
C LYS A 164 -3.62 6.29 -5.84
N PRO A 165 -3.31 7.52 -5.38
CA PRO A 165 -2.51 8.46 -6.17
C PRO A 165 -1.02 8.06 -6.16
N ASP A 166 -0.68 6.91 -6.74
CA ASP A 166 0.69 6.46 -6.88
C ASP A 166 1.38 7.06 -8.12
N VAL A 167 2.66 6.72 -8.30
CA VAL A 167 3.46 7.23 -9.42
C VAL A 167 2.91 6.81 -10.79
N HIS A 168 2.27 5.65 -10.90
CA HIS A 168 1.71 5.17 -12.16
C HIS A 168 0.46 5.97 -12.54
N ILE A 169 -0.41 6.24 -11.58
CA ILE A 169 -1.61 7.06 -11.78
C ILE A 169 -1.24 8.53 -12.04
N ILE A 170 -0.27 9.10 -11.30
CA ILE A 170 0.21 10.47 -11.53
C ILE A 170 0.80 10.61 -12.94
N ASN A 171 1.67 9.68 -13.34
CA ASN A 171 2.31 9.73 -14.65
C ASN A 171 1.32 9.51 -15.79
N PHE A 172 0.21 8.80 -15.56
CA PHE A 172 -0.85 8.67 -16.55
C PHE A 172 -1.40 10.05 -16.97
N PHE A 173 -1.77 10.91 -16.02
CA PHE A 173 -2.23 12.26 -16.34
C PHE A 173 -1.16 13.12 -17.02
N GLU A 174 0.09 13.04 -16.54
CA GLU A 174 1.19 13.82 -17.12
C GLU A 174 1.43 13.42 -18.58
N GLU A 175 1.35 12.12 -18.90
CA GLU A 175 1.56 11.62 -20.26
C GLU A 175 0.36 11.87 -21.20
N GLN A 176 -0.88 11.76 -20.71
CA GLN A 176 -2.05 11.89 -21.57
C GLN A 176 -2.47 13.34 -21.81
N ILE A 177 -2.35 14.20 -20.80
CA ILE A 177 -2.87 15.58 -20.86
C ILE A 177 -1.84 16.63 -20.46
N GLY A 178 -0.58 16.24 -20.23
CA GLY A 178 0.49 17.19 -19.87
C GLY A 178 0.33 17.84 -18.49
N LYS A 179 -0.59 17.34 -17.65
CA LYS A 179 -0.88 17.92 -16.33
C LYS A 179 -0.28 17.07 -15.22
N LYS A 180 0.42 17.75 -14.30
CA LYS A 180 0.90 17.16 -13.06
C LYS A 180 0.02 17.60 -11.90
N PHE A 181 -0.60 16.63 -11.24
CA PHE A 181 -1.46 16.87 -10.08
C PHE A 181 -0.75 16.47 -8.78
N ASN A 182 -1.12 17.13 -7.68
CA ASN A 182 -0.82 16.61 -6.35
C ASN A 182 -1.83 15.51 -5.98
N ASP A 183 -1.52 14.71 -4.96
CA ASP A 183 -2.30 13.52 -4.58
C ASP A 183 -3.81 13.78 -4.47
N ARG A 184 -4.23 14.90 -3.86
CA ARG A 184 -5.65 15.26 -3.74
C ARG A 184 -6.30 15.53 -5.09
N LYS A 185 -5.63 16.29 -5.96
CA LYS A 185 -6.11 16.59 -7.31
C LYS A 185 -6.11 15.34 -8.20
N VAL A 186 -5.19 14.39 -7.98
CA VAL A 186 -5.21 13.10 -8.67
C VAL A 186 -6.49 12.34 -8.32
N ILE A 187 -6.84 12.23 -7.04
CA ILE A 187 -8.08 11.55 -6.61
C ILE A 187 -9.30 12.19 -7.28
N THR A 188 -9.40 13.53 -7.26
CA THR A 188 -10.51 14.25 -7.91
C THR A 188 -10.53 14.03 -9.42
N ALA A 189 -9.41 14.21 -10.13
CA ALA A 189 -9.34 14.04 -11.58
C ALA A 189 -9.68 12.60 -12.00
N PHE A 190 -9.20 11.61 -11.26
CA PHE A 190 -9.44 10.21 -11.55
C PHE A 190 -10.91 9.82 -11.29
N THR A 191 -11.53 10.40 -10.26
CA THR A 191 -12.97 10.26 -10.01
C THR A 191 -13.80 10.85 -11.14
N GLU A 192 -13.43 12.02 -11.64
CA GLU A 192 -14.09 12.63 -12.80
C GLU A 192 -13.97 11.75 -14.05
N LEU A 193 -12.79 11.17 -14.30
CA LEU A 193 -12.55 10.25 -15.42
C LEU A 193 -13.37 8.95 -15.29
N ALA A 194 -13.34 8.30 -14.13
CA ALA A 194 -14.07 7.07 -13.89
C ALA A 194 -15.59 7.27 -14.05
N ASN A 195 -16.12 8.37 -13.52
CA ASN A 195 -17.53 8.75 -13.69
C ASN A 195 -17.87 9.03 -15.15
N TYR A 196 -16.99 9.72 -15.89
CA TYR A 196 -17.19 10.00 -17.31
C TYR A 196 -17.25 8.71 -18.14
N MET A 197 -16.43 7.73 -17.81
CA MET A 197 -16.39 6.41 -18.45
C MET A 197 -17.47 5.44 -17.92
N ASN A 198 -18.19 5.81 -16.85
CA ASN A 198 -19.13 4.95 -16.14
C ASN A 198 -18.50 3.62 -15.67
N VAL A 199 -17.32 3.69 -15.06
CA VAL A 199 -16.60 2.53 -14.48
C VAL A 199 -16.27 2.79 -13.02
N LYS A 200 -16.03 1.72 -12.24
CA LYS A 200 -15.56 1.85 -10.86
C LYS A 200 -14.14 2.42 -10.80
N LEU A 201 -13.86 3.22 -9.79
CA LEU A 201 -12.53 3.80 -9.54
C LEU A 201 -11.47 2.72 -9.38
N VAL A 202 -11.75 1.69 -8.58
CA VAL A 202 -10.79 0.60 -8.33
C VAL A 202 -10.48 -0.23 -9.59
N ASN A 203 -11.47 -0.40 -10.47
CA ASN A 203 -11.29 -1.14 -11.73
C ASN A 203 -10.38 -0.36 -12.68
N LEU A 204 -10.59 0.95 -12.76
CA LEU A 204 -9.78 1.84 -13.59
C LEU A 204 -8.35 1.98 -13.05
N ASP A 205 -8.19 2.14 -11.72
CA ASP A 205 -6.89 2.17 -11.04
C ASP A 205 -6.08 0.92 -11.36
N HIS A 206 -6.67 -0.25 -11.13
CA HIS A 206 -6.01 -1.53 -11.35
C HIS A 206 -5.61 -1.73 -12.82
N ALA A 207 -6.48 -1.38 -13.78
CA ALA A 207 -6.18 -1.51 -15.20
C ALA A 207 -4.99 -0.62 -15.63
N ILE A 208 -4.99 0.64 -15.22
CA ILE A 208 -3.90 1.58 -15.52
C ILE A 208 -2.61 1.15 -14.81
N TRP A 209 -2.71 0.74 -13.54
CA TRP A 209 -1.57 0.27 -12.75
C TRP A 209 -0.91 -0.96 -13.38
N LEU A 210 -1.68 -1.99 -13.76
CA LEU A 210 -1.17 -3.19 -14.43
C LEU A 210 -0.46 -2.87 -15.75
N TYR A 211 -1.06 -1.99 -16.55
CA TYR A 211 -0.45 -1.55 -17.80
C TYR A 211 0.87 -0.83 -17.54
N LYS A 212 0.90 0.13 -16.61
CA LYS A 212 2.08 0.93 -16.31
C LYS A 212 3.18 0.15 -15.59
N SER A 213 2.84 -0.82 -14.75
CA SER A 213 3.83 -1.66 -14.06
C SER A 213 4.57 -2.58 -15.04
N LYS A 214 3.88 -3.03 -16.10
CA LYS A 214 4.44 -3.91 -17.14
C LYS A 214 5.11 -3.17 -18.31
N TYR A 215 4.53 -2.06 -18.76
CA TYR A 215 4.95 -1.36 -19.99
C TYR A 215 5.47 0.06 -19.75
N GLY A 216 5.32 0.62 -18.54
CA GLY A 216 5.72 1.99 -18.22
C GLY A 216 7.24 2.15 -18.09
N LYS A 217 7.74 3.35 -18.44
CA LYS A 217 9.14 3.72 -18.19
C LYS A 217 9.34 3.99 -16.69
N THR A 218 10.36 3.37 -16.09
CA THR A 218 10.69 3.60 -14.67
C THR A 218 11.35 4.97 -14.48
N VAL A 219 10.72 5.86 -13.72
CA VAL A 219 11.35 7.11 -13.26
C VAL A 219 11.78 6.95 -11.80
N ASN A 220 13.07 7.16 -11.50
CA ASN A 220 13.59 7.11 -10.13
C ASN A 220 13.64 8.51 -9.52
N THR A 221 12.92 8.72 -8.41
CA THR A 221 12.92 9.99 -7.68
C THR A 221 13.97 10.00 -6.56
N VAL A 222 14.42 11.20 -6.15
CA VAL A 222 15.40 11.38 -5.06
C VAL A 222 14.92 10.76 -3.74
N SER A 223 13.64 10.91 -3.39
CA SER A 223 13.07 10.32 -2.17
C SER A 223 13.07 8.79 -2.20
N LYS A 224 12.78 8.19 -3.37
CA LYS A 224 12.90 6.74 -3.59
C LYS A 224 14.34 6.27 -3.41
N LEU A 225 15.31 7.02 -3.93
CA LEU A 225 16.74 6.73 -3.77
C LEU A 225 17.18 6.81 -2.30
N LYS A 226 16.77 7.85 -1.55
CA LYS A 226 17.08 7.98 -0.11
C LYS A 226 16.58 6.79 0.71
N LEU A 227 15.35 6.35 0.47
CA LEU A 227 14.79 5.17 1.14
C LEU A 227 15.49 3.87 0.75
N LEU A 228 15.88 3.72 -0.53
CA LEU A 228 16.66 2.57 -0.98
C LEU A 228 18.05 2.52 -0.32
N ILE A 229 18.72 3.68 -0.19
CA ILE A 229 20.02 3.79 0.48
C ILE A 229 19.93 3.40 1.95
N ASN A 230 18.93 3.89 2.67
CA ASN A 230 18.73 3.52 4.08
C ASN A 230 18.49 2.01 4.26
N ASP A 231 17.70 1.39 3.38
CA ASP A 231 17.46 -0.05 3.41
C ASP A 231 18.72 -0.87 3.09
N LEU A 232 19.56 -0.39 2.14
CA LEU A 232 20.83 -1.03 1.82
C LEU A 232 21.79 -1.02 3.02
N ASN A 233 21.94 0.13 3.67
CA ASN A 233 22.80 0.26 4.86
C ASN A 233 22.38 -0.72 5.97
N GLN A 234 21.08 -0.89 6.17
CA GLN A 234 20.54 -1.83 7.17
C GLN A 234 20.82 -3.30 6.80
N ARG A 235 20.78 -3.65 5.51
CA ARG A 235 21.13 -5.00 5.05
C ARG A 235 22.62 -5.29 5.21
N GLU A 236 23.48 -4.34 4.84
CA GLU A 236 24.93 -4.47 5.00
C GLU A 236 25.31 -4.65 6.48
N LEU A 237 24.69 -3.88 7.38
CA LEU A 237 24.88 -4.04 8.83
C LEU A 237 24.48 -5.44 9.31
N LYS A 238 23.39 -6.02 8.81
CA LYS A 238 22.99 -7.39 9.16
C LYS A 238 23.96 -8.46 8.65
N GLU A 239 24.48 -8.31 7.44
CA GLU A 239 25.49 -9.24 6.91
C GLU A 239 26.78 -9.19 7.74
N VAL A 240 27.21 -7.99 8.15
CA VAL A 240 28.36 -7.82 9.05
C VAL A 240 28.09 -8.45 10.42
N GLN A 241 26.91 -8.21 11.01
CA GLN A 241 26.53 -8.79 12.30
C GLN A 241 26.52 -10.32 12.24
N LYS A 242 25.89 -10.90 11.20
CA LYS A 242 25.85 -12.35 10.98
C LYS A 242 27.25 -12.95 10.82
N TYR A 243 28.16 -12.24 10.14
CA TYR A 243 29.55 -12.66 10.04
C TYR A 243 30.24 -12.67 11.42
N ILE A 244 30.07 -11.62 12.22
CA ILE A 244 30.64 -11.52 13.57
C ILE A 244 30.11 -12.66 14.46
N ASP A 245 28.79 -12.86 14.49
CA ASP A 245 28.15 -13.89 15.32
C ASP A 245 28.64 -15.30 14.92
N SER A 246 28.77 -15.58 13.62
CA SER A 246 29.32 -16.84 13.11
C SER A 246 30.78 -17.12 13.52
N LYS A 247 31.54 -16.07 13.87
CA LYS A 247 32.92 -16.20 14.37
C LYS A 247 32.97 -16.36 15.88
N LEU A 248 32.00 -15.79 16.60
CA LEU A 248 31.88 -15.93 18.05
C LEU A 248 31.35 -17.31 18.46
N GLU A 249 30.51 -17.97 17.65
CA GLU A 249 30.02 -19.34 17.89
C GLU A 249 31.09 -20.44 17.68
N THR A 250 32.22 -20.10 17.05
CA THR A 250 33.35 -21.03 16.81
C THR A 250 34.47 -20.95 17.84
N ILE A 251 34.29 -20.18 18.93
CA ILE A 251 35.23 -20.02 20.05
C ILE A 251 34.62 -20.70 21.28
#